data_AF-D3MRC8-F1
#
_entry.id   AF-D3MRC8-F1
#
_cell.length_a   1.000
_cell.length_b   1.000
_cell.length_c   1.000
_cell.angle_alpha   90.00
_cell.angle_beta   90.00
_cell.angle_gamma   90.00
#
_symmetry.space_group_name_H-M   'P 1'
#
loop_
_entity.id
_entity.type
_entity.pdbx_description
1 polymer ?
#
loop_
_entity_poly.entity_id
_entity_poly.type
_entity_poly.pdbx_seq_one_letter_code
_entity_poly.pdbx_strand_id
1 'polypeptide(L)' 'MDNFKYIYRILKILEKYMDLEEFDPELIGYKELDIIKPRWSRIVSMLKEQEYIQGIDIWYSLAQDYPRVKLANPPIR' A
#
# COMPACT_ATOMS: atom_id res chain seq x y z
N MET A 1 -15.40 3.06 9.16
CA MET A 1 -14.23 3.38 9.99
C MET A 1 -13.06 2.43 9.74
N ASP A 2 -13.28 1.19 9.29
CA ASP A 2 -12.21 0.19 9.12
C ASP A 2 -11.09 0.58 8.13
N ASN A 3 -11.41 1.34 7.08
CA ASN A 3 -10.39 1.78 6.10
C ASN A 3 -9.29 2.62 6.76
N PHE A 4 -9.63 3.48 7.72
CA PHE A 4 -8.63 4.27 8.44
C PHE A 4 -7.72 3.40 9.29
N LYS A 5 -8.25 2.34 9.92
CA LYS A 5 -7.43 1.36 10.65
C LYS A 5 -6.37 0.73 9.75
N TYR A 6 -6.74 0.38 8.51
CA TYR A 6 -5.79 -0.17 7.54
C TYR A 6 -4.77 0.87 7.06
N ILE A 7 -5.21 2.11 6.79
CA ILE A 7 -4.32 3.22 6.45
C ILE A 7 -3.27 3.42 7.56
N TYR A 8 -3.71 3.55 8.82
CA TYR A 8 -2.80 3.71 9.95
C TYR A 8 -1.84 2.53 10.10
N ARG A 9 -2.30 1.29 9.89
CA ARG A 9 -1.43 0.11 9.96
C ARG A 9 -0.37 0.12 8.87
N ILE A 10 -0.72 0.49 7.63
CA ILE A 10 0.24 0.64 6.52
C ILE A 10 1.28 1.69 6.87
N LEU A 11 0.85 2.89 7.26
CA LEU A 11 1.77 3.99 7.58
C LEU A 11 2.68 3.64 8.75
N LYS A 12 2.15 3.02 9.82
CA LYS A 12 2.94 2.59 10.97
C LYS A 12 3.98 1.52 10.63
N ILE A 13 3.63 0.58 9.75
CA ILE A 13 4.59 -0.43 9.27
C ILE A 13 5.69 0.27 8.49
N LEU A 14 5.35 1.11 7.52
CA LEU A 14 6.36 1.79 6.74
C LEU A 14 7.25 2.70 7.61
N GLU A 15 6.69 3.39 8.61
CA GLU A 15 7.41 4.28 9.55
C GLU A 15 8.48 3.51 10.31
N LYS A 16 8.14 2.31 10.81
CA LYS A 16 9.07 1.45 11.54
C LYS A 16 10.29 1.04 10.70
N TYR A 17 10.16 0.98 9.38
CA TYR A 17 11.21 0.51 8.48
C TYR A 17 11.91 1.64 7.74
N MET A 18 11.60 2.91 8.02
CA MET A 18 12.30 4.06 7.41
C MET A 18 13.80 4.10 7.77
N ASP A 19 14.16 3.62 8.97
CA ASP A 19 15.55 3.59 9.44
C ASP A 19 16.31 2.31 9.02
N LEU A 20 15.66 1.42 8.25
CA LEU A 20 16.22 0.15 7.83
C LEU A 20 16.60 0.19 6.35
N GLU A 21 17.71 -0.45 6.00
CA GLU A 21 18.20 -0.51 4.61
C GLU A 21 17.27 -1.32 3.69
N GLU A 22 16.52 -2.26 4.26
CA GLU A 22 15.63 -3.17 3.54
C GLU A 22 14.22 -3.16 4.13
N PHE A 23 13.22 -3.08 3.25
CA PHE A 23 11.81 -3.20 3.58
C PHE A 23 11.20 -4.35 2.77
N ASP A 24 10.56 -5.31 3.47
CA ASP A 24 9.77 -6.36 2.83
C ASP A 24 8.38 -5.82 2.46
N PRO A 25 8.06 -5.66 1.16
CA PRO A 25 6.78 -5.11 0.75
C PRO A 25 5.58 -5.99 1.11
N GLU A 26 5.77 -7.30 1.30
CA GLU A 26 4.67 -8.20 1.69
C GLU A 26 4.08 -7.84 3.06
N LEU A 27 4.82 -7.12 3.93
CA LEU A 27 4.34 -6.65 5.23
C LEU A 27 3.12 -5.72 5.15
N ILE A 28 2.98 -4.99 4.05
CA ILE A 28 1.79 -4.17 3.76
C ILE A 28 0.89 -4.79 2.70
N GLY A 29 1.11 -6.07 2.37
CA GLY A 29 0.30 -6.83 1.43
C GLY A 29 -1.12 -7.09 1.94
N TYR A 30 -2.06 -7.30 1.01
CA TYR A 30 -3.47 -7.51 1.33
C TYR A 30 -3.71 -8.73 2.25
N LYS A 31 -2.88 -9.78 2.13
CA LYS A 31 -2.95 -10.97 2.98
C LYS A 31 -2.52 -10.66 4.42
N GLU A 32 -1.40 -9.98 4.59
CA GLU A 32 -0.84 -9.65 5.91
C GLU A 32 -1.73 -8.66 6.69
N LEU A 33 -2.40 -7.78 5.96
CA LEU A 33 -3.33 -6.82 6.52
C LEU A 33 -4.73 -7.40 6.77
N ASP A 34 -5.00 -8.64 6.33
CA ASP A 34 -6.32 -9.28 6.35
C ASP A 34 -7.40 -8.40 5.69
N ILE A 35 -7.12 -7.98 4.45
CA ILE A 35 -8.01 -7.17 3.62
C ILE A 35 -8.20 -7.88 2.28
N ILE A 36 -9.41 -7.85 1.75
CA ILE A 36 -9.63 -8.27 0.36
C ILE A 36 -8.83 -7.39 -0.61
N LYS A 37 -8.19 -8.03 -1.59
CA LYS A 37 -7.31 -7.38 -2.59
C LYS A 37 -7.92 -6.13 -3.25
N PRO A 38 -9.21 -6.10 -3.66
CA PRO A 38 -9.78 -4.91 -4.29
C PRO A 38 -9.86 -3.68 -3.38
N ARG A 39 -10.04 -3.88 -2.08
CA ARG A 39 -10.10 -2.77 -1.10
C ARG A 39 -8.69 -2.28 -0.79
N TRP A 40 -7.77 -3.20 -0.53
CA TRP A 40 -6.36 -2.90 -0.33
C TRP A 40 -5.78 -2.09 -1.48
N SER A 41 -6.03 -2.52 -2.72
CA SER A 41 -5.48 -1.87 -3.91
C SER A 41 -5.96 -0.42 -4.06
N ARG A 42 -7.23 -0.15 -3.74
CA ARG A 42 -7.77 1.22 -3.74
C ARG A 42 -7.14 2.09 -2.65
N ILE A 43 -6.97 1.53 -1.44
CA ILE A 43 -6.32 2.24 -0.33
C ILE A 43 -4.88 2.61 -0.69
N VAL A 44 -4.09 1.65 -1.18
CA VAL A 44 -2.68 1.89 -1.54
C VAL A 44 -2.58 2.86 -2.72
N SER A 45 -3.49 2.77 -3.71
CA SER A 45 -3.54 3.72 -4.82
C SER A 45 -3.79 5.15 -4.33
N MET A 46 -4.78 5.35 -3.47
CA MET A 46 -5.08 6.67 -2.88
C MET A 46 -3.89 7.22 -2.08
N LEU A 47 -3.22 6.39 -1.27
CA LEU A 47 -2.06 6.83 -0.50
C LEU A 47 -0.90 7.27 -1.41
N LYS A 48 -0.66 6.54 -2.50
CA LYS A 48 0.38 6.88 -3.47
C LYS A 48 0.03 8.14 -4.28
N GLU A 49 -1.21 8.26 -4.74
CA GLU A 49 -1.69 9.42 -5.51
C GLU A 49 -1.71 10.72 -4.69
N GLN A 50 -1.95 10.61 -3.38
CA GLN A 50 -1.85 11.73 -2.44
C GLN A 50 -0.45 11.89 -1.84
N GLU A 51 0.55 11.21 -2.42
CA GLU A 51 1.97 11.31 -2.07
C GLU A 51 2.36 10.93 -0.63
N TYR A 52 1.50 10.22 0.12
CA TYR A 52 1.83 9.71 1.46
C TYR A 52 2.89 8.59 1.43
N ILE A 53 2.95 7.84 0.32
CA ILE A 53 3.87 6.70 0.16
C ILE A 53 4.45 6.70 -1.26
N GLN A 54 5.67 6.18 -1.43
CA GLN A 54 6.36 6.09 -2.73
C GLN A 54 6.63 4.63 -3.12
N GLY A 55 7.41 4.40 -4.18
CA GLY A 55 7.87 3.06 -4.58
C GLY A 55 6.79 2.03 -4.90
N ILE A 56 5.63 2.50 -5.36
CA ILE A 56 4.48 1.69 -5.77
C ILE A 56 4.16 2.00 -7.23
N ASP A 57 4.06 0.94 -8.02
CA ASP A 57 3.60 1.00 -9.40
C ASP A 57 2.09 0.76 -9.44
N ILE A 58 1.37 1.69 -10.07
CA ILE A 58 -0.08 1.64 -10.23
C ILE A 58 -0.41 1.65 -11.71
N TRP A 59 -1.28 0.73 -12.13
CA TRP A 59 -1.83 0.74 -13.48
C TRP A 59 -3.30 0.33 -13.49
N TYR A 60 -4.01 0.89 -14.47
CA TYR A 60 -5.43 0.69 -14.66
C TYR A 60 -5.66 -0.25 -15.85
N SER A 61 -6.55 -1.24 -15.68
CA SER A 61 -6.88 -2.22 -16.72
C SER A 61 -8.37 -2.16 -17.00
N LEU A 62 -8.74 -2.24 -18.28
CA LEU A 62 -10.14 -2.32 -18.70
C LEU A 62 -10.85 -3.59 -18.20
N ALA A 63 -10.10 -4.62 -17.82
CA ALA A 63 -10.64 -5.89 -17.34
C ALA A 63 -10.94 -5.92 -15.83
N GLN A 64 -10.67 -4.83 -15.10
CA GLN A 64 -10.73 -4.83 -13.64
C GLN A 64 -11.12 -3.45 -13.07
N ASP A 65 -12.17 -3.41 -12.26
CA ASP A 65 -12.74 -2.16 -11.70
C ASP A 65 -11.94 -1.56 -10.53
N TYR A 66 -10.70 -2.02 -10.31
CA TYR A 66 -9.82 -1.49 -9.28
C TYR A 66 -8.38 -1.42 -9.77
N PRO A 67 -7.59 -0.43 -9.31
CA PRO A 67 -6.20 -0.26 -9.71
C PRO A 67 -5.42 -1.55 -9.46
N ARG A 68 -4.49 -1.89 -10.33
CA ARG A 68 -3.48 -2.90 -10.03
C ARG A 68 -2.30 -2.22 -9.36
N VAL A 69 -1.84 -2.82 -8.27
CA VAL A 69 -0.76 -2.31 -7.43
C VAL A 69 0.35 -3.36 -7.40
N LYS A 70 1.57 -2.92 -7.67
CA LYS A 70 2.79 -3.68 -7.39
C LYS A 70 3.65 -2.87 -6.44
N LEU A 71 4.06 -3.51 -5.36
CA LEU A 71 4.99 -2.92 -4.41
C LEU A 71 6.39 -3.19 -4.95
N ALA A 72 7.12 -2.13 -5.31
CA ALA A 72 8.46 -2.26 -5.89
C ALA A 72 9.53 -2.09 -4.80
N ASN A 73 9.41 -1.02 -4.00
CA ASN A 73 10.16 -0.78 -2.77
C ASN A 73 9.65 0.55 -2.16
N PRO A 74 8.59 0.55 -1.33
CA PRO A 74 7.94 1.80 -0.93
C PRO A 74 8.57 2.50 0.30
N PRO A 75 9.30 3.62 0.16
CA PRO A 75 9.59 4.49 1.30
C PRO A 75 8.41 5.43 1.61
N ILE A 76 8.30 5.89 2.85
CA ILE A 76 7.46 7.06 3.23
C ILE A 76 8.15 8.34 2.76
N ARG A 77 7.35 9.34 2.40
CA ARG A 77 7.84 10.71 2.13
C ARG A 77 7.42 11.66 3.24
#